data_AF-A0A2S0RIZ1-F1
#
_entry.id   AF-A0A2S0RIZ1-F1
#
_cell.length_a   1.000
_cell.length_b   1.000
_cell.length_c   1.000
_cell.angle_alpha   90.00
_cell.angle_beta   90.00
_cell.angle_gamma   90.00
#
_symmetry.space_group_name_H-M   'P 1'
#
loop_
_entity.id
_entity.type
_entity.pdbx_description
1 polymer ?
#
loop_
_entity_poly.entity_id
_entity_poly.type
_entity_poly.pdbx_seq_one_letter_code
_entity_poly.pdbx_strand_id
1 'polypeptide(L)'
;MTGYFYPFPDNVSADDPEAMRIYMESIPAMAAVLLLAGYAVGAFFGGLVASAISKRARQAVIVGIVLTVANIANVVTIPHPLWLSVVSTIVFLPFAWLGGKAAKRNTATIY
;
A
#
# COMPACT_ATOMS: atom_id res chain seq x y z
N MET A 1 14.48 -9.31 -10.00
CA MET A 1 14.08 -7.92 -10.31
C MET A 1 15.14 -7.00 -9.73
N THR A 2 15.86 -6.26 -10.57
CA THR A 2 17.03 -5.44 -10.20
C THR A 2 16.60 -4.19 -9.44
N GLY A 3 16.86 -4.14 -8.13
CA GLY A 3 16.69 -2.95 -7.30
C GLY A 3 17.79 -1.92 -7.56
N TYR A 4 17.67 -1.14 -8.63
CA TYR A 4 18.71 -0.18 -9.04
C TYR A 4 18.87 1.01 -8.09
N PHE A 5 17.81 1.35 -7.35
CA PHE A 5 17.81 2.51 -6.44
C PHE A 5 18.17 2.16 -5.00
N TYR A 6 17.91 0.91 -4.58
CA TYR A 6 18.25 0.38 -3.26
C TYR A 6 18.57 -1.11 -3.41
N PRO A 7 19.84 -1.45 -3.71
CA PRO A 7 20.24 -2.84 -3.80
C PRO A 7 20.11 -3.51 -2.44
N PHE A 8 19.66 -4.76 -2.46
CA PHE A 8 19.67 -5.59 -1.26
C PHE A 8 21.13 -5.78 -0.84
N PRO A 9 21.49 -5.66 0.45
CA PRO A 9 22.87 -5.85 0.88
C PRO A 9 23.33 -7.27 0.53
N ASP A 10 24.53 -7.42 -0.06
CA ASP A 10 25.07 -8.70 -0.54
C ASP A 10 25.23 -9.76 0.59
N ASN A 11 25.15 -9.34 1.85
CA ASN A 11 25.33 -10.15 3.05
C ASN A 11 24.03 -10.41 3.86
N VAL A 12 22.86 -9.99 3.37
CA VAL A 12 21.57 -10.26 4.03
C VAL A 12 20.83 -11.31 3.20
N SER A 13 20.69 -12.52 3.75
CA SER A 13 19.80 -13.52 3.17
C SER A 13 18.35 -13.11 3.45
N ALA A 14 17.48 -13.19 2.44
CA ALA A 14 16.03 -12.97 2.64
C ALA A 14 15.40 -14.02 3.58
N ASP A 15 16.09 -15.14 3.81
CA ASP A 15 15.69 -16.22 4.70
C ASP A 15 16.11 -16.00 6.16
N ASP A 16 16.86 -14.93 6.47
CA ASP A 16 17.24 -14.55 7.84
C ASP A 16 16.35 -13.39 8.34
N PRO A 17 15.34 -13.68 9.19
CA PRO A 17 14.42 -12.66 9.69
C PRO A 17 15.12 -11.58 10.53
N GLU A 18 16.22 -11.90 11.20
CA GLU A 18 16.91 -10.98 12.09
C GLU A 18 17.77 -10.00 11.29
N ALA A 19 18.46 -10.49 10.26
CA ALA A 19 19.18 -9.64 9.31
C ALA A 19 18.22 -8.72 8.52
N MET A 20 17.04 -9.22 8.14
CA MET A 20 15.99 -8.42 7.50
C MET A 20 15.45 -7.33 8.43
N ARG A 21 15.27 -7.62 9.72
CA ARG A 21 14.82 -6.64 10.71
C ARG A 21 15.83 -5.49 10.85
N ILE A 22 17.12 -5.82 10.97
CA ILE A 22 18.19 -4.81 11.08
C ILE A 22 18.24 -3.95 9.81
N TYR A 23 18.10 -4.57 8.63
CA TYR A 23 18.03 -3.83 7.37
C TYR A 23 16.80 -2.91 7.32
N MET A 24 15.63 -3.40 7.71
CA MET A 24 14.38 -2.63 7.74
C MET A 24 14.41 -1.48 8.75
N GLU A 25 15.16 -1.61 9.84
CA GLU A 25 15.43 -0.51 10.79
C GLU A 25 16.38 0.54 10.22
N SER A 26 17.26 0.14 9.29
CA SER A 26 18.23 1.02 8.63
C SER A 26 17.68 1.75 7.39
N ILE A 27 16.42 1.50 6.99
CA ILE A 27 15.87 2.09 5.77
C ILE A 27 15.85 3.63 5.87
N PRO A 28 16.29 4.35 4.82
CA PRO A 28 16.17 5.79 4.81
C PRO A 28 14.71 6.22 4.92
N ALA A 29 14.43 7.26 5.70
CA ALA A 29 13.08 7.80 5.87
C ALA A 29 12.40 8.12 4.53
N MET A 30 13.16 8.59 3.54
CA MET A 30 12.68 8.85 2.19
C MET A 30 12.12 7.59 1.50
N ALA A 31 12.77 6.44 1.66
CA ALA A 31 12.31 5.18 1.07
C ALA A 31 10.96 4.75 1.69
N ALA A 32 10.81 4.91 3.00
CA ALA A 32 9.55 4.61 3.69
C ALA A 32 8.42 5.56 3.25
N VAL A 33 8.70 6.85 3.07
CA VAL A 33 7.71 7.82 2.56
C VAL A 33 7.28 7.47 1.13
N LEU A 34 8.23 7.11 0.25
CA LEU A 34 7.92 6.70 -1.12
C LEU A 34 7.08 5.42 -1.16
N LEU A 35 7.37 4.45 -0.28
CA LEU A 35 6.57 3.23 -0.13
C LEU A 35 5.12 3.57 0.26
N LEU A 36 4.93 4.40 1.30
CA LEU A 36 3.61 4.82 1.75
C LEU A 36 2.86 5.62 0.70
N ALA A 37 3.54 6.49 -0.05
CA ALA A 37 2.96 7.22 -1.17
C ALA A 37 2.50 6.27 -2.28
N GLY A 38 3.32 5.26 -2.61
CA GLY A 38 2.95 4.20 -3.56
C GLY A 38 1.70 3.44 -3.12
N TYR A 39 1.60 3.07 -1.85
CA TYR A 39 0.42 2.41 -1.29
C TYR A 39 -0.83 3.29 -1.35
N ALA A 40 -0.70 4.56 -0.98
CA ALA A 40 -1.78 5.54 -1.05
C ALA A 40 -2.30 5.72 -2.48
N VAL A 41 -1.39 5.89 -3.45
CA VAL A 41 -1.72 6.04 -4.87
C VAL A 41 -2.37 4.76 -5.42
N GLY A 42 -1.78 3.59 -5.13
CA GLY A 42 -2.33 2.31 -5.55
C GLY A 42 -3.74 2.05 -5.01
N ALA A 43 -3.97 2.32 -3.72
CA ALA A 43 -5.27 2.20 -3.10
C ALA A 43 -6.31 3.14 -3.72
N PHE A 44 -5.92 4.40 -3.93
CA PHE A 44 -6.78 5.41 -4.56
C PHE A 44 -7.23 4.99 -5.96
N PHE A 45 -6.29 4.63 -6.84
CA PHE A 45 -6.64 4.20 -8.18
C PHE A 45 -7.39 2.87 -8.20
N GLY A 46 -7.06 1.93 -7.31
CA GLY A 46 -7.82 0.69 -7.16
C GLY A 46 -9.28 0.93 -6.79
N GLY A 47 -9.53 1.81 -5.80
CA GLY A 47 -10.89 2.19 -5.41
C GLY A 47 -11.65 2.96 -6.50
N LEU A 48 -10.96 3.84 -7.22
CA LEU A 48 -11.50 4.60 -8.36
C LEU A 48 -11.94 3.67 -9.49
N VAL A 49 -11.05 2.76 -9.93
CA VAL A 49 -11.31 1.82 -11.02
C VAL A 49 -12.43 0.86 -10.63
N ALA A 50 -12.39 0.28 -9.42
CA ALA A 50 -13.44 -0.63 -8.96
C ALA A 50 -14.82 0.05 -8.92
N SER A 51 -14.88 1.31 -8.48
CA SER A 51 -16.13 2.07 -8.43
C SER A 51 -16.61 2.51 -9.81
N ALA A 52 -15.69 2.85 -10.73
CA ALA A 52 -16.02 3.21 -12.10
C ALA A 52 -16.60 2.00 -12.87
N ILE A 53 -15.99 0.82 -12.75
CA ILE A 53 -16.44 -0.40 -13.41
C ILE A 53 -17.79 -0.86 -12.85
N SER A 54 -17.90 -0.94 -11.52
CA SER A 54 -19.12 -1.44 -10.87
C SER A 54 -20.26 -0.44 -10.79
N LYS A 55 -20.00 0.84 -11.12
CA LYS A 55 -20.89 2.00 -10.89
C LYS A 55 -21.35 2.13 -9.43
N ARG A 56 -20.65 1.50 -8.48
CA ARG A 56 -21.00 1.44 -7.05
C ARG A 56 -19.80 1.80 -6.19
N ALA A 57 -19.87 2.95 -5.53
CA ALA A 57 -18.81 3.43 -4.63
C ALA A 57 -18.48 2.46 -3.47
N ARG A 58 -19.40 1.56 -3.10
CA ARG A 58 -19.16 0.52 -2.08
C ARG A 58 -18.08 -0.48 -2.50
N GLN A 59 -17.83 -0.66 -3.80
CA GLN A 59 -16.81 -1.59 -4.29
C GLN A 59 -15.37 -1.11 -4.00
N ALA A 60 -15.17 0.21 -3.84
CA ALA A 60 -13.90 0.73 -3.36
C ALA A 60 -13.54 0.24 -1.96
N VAL A 61 -14.52 0.04 -1.07
CA VAL A 61 -14.27 -0.45 0.29
C VAL A 61 -13.77 -1.90 0.26
N ILE A 62 -14.30 -2.72 -0.65
CA ILE A 62 -13.83 -4.10 -0.83
C ILE A 62 -12.37 -4.12 -1.28
N VAL A 63 -11.99 -3.26 -2.25
CA VAL A 63 -10.58 -3.11 -2.64
C VAL A 63 -9.72 -2.67 -1.46
N GLY A 64 -10.17 -1.68 -0.69
CA GLY A 64 -9.48 -1.24 0.52
C GLY A 64 -9.25 -2.38 1.51
N ILE A 65 -10.28 -3.18 1.81
CA ILE A 65 -10.18 -4.34 2.72
C ILE A 65 -9.18 -5.38 2.18
N VAL A 66 -9.25 -5.73 0.89
CA VAL A 66 -8.35 -6.72 0.29
C VAL A 66 -6.90 -6.24 0.38
N LEU A 67 -6.63 -4.97 0.08
CA LEU A 67 -5.29 -4.40 0.19
C LEU A 67 -4.80 -4.33 1.64
N THR A 68 -5.68 -3.97 2.60
CA THR A 68 -5.34 -4.00 4.03
C THR A 68 -4.97 -5.41 4.48
N VAL A 69 -5.73 -6.43 4.09
CA VAL A 69 -5.44 -7.84 4.43
C VAL A 69 -4.11 -8.28 3.81
N ALA A 70 -3.87 -7.95 2.55
CA ALA A 70 -2.59 -8.25 1.88
C ALA A 70 -1.41 -7.57 2.59
N ASN A 71 -1.57 -6.32 3.04
CA ASN A 71 -0.53 -5.62 3.80
C ASN A 71 -0.30 -6.22 5.19
N ILE A 72 -1.36 -6.64 5.88
CA ILE A 72 -1.22 -7.35 7.17
C ILE A 72 -0.41 -8.63 6.97
N ALA A 73 -0.71 -9.42 5.93
CA ALA A 73 0.10 -10.59 5.60
C ALA A 73 1.57 -10.21 5.34
N ASN A 74 1.83 -9.15 4.57
CA ASN A 74 3.18 -8.67 4.28
C ASN A 74 3.95 -8.24 5.55
N VAL A 75 3.30 -7.52 6.46
CA VAL A 75 3.90 -7.06 7.74
C VAL A 75 4.13 -8.21 8.71
N VAL A 76 3.33 -9.28 8.66
CA VAL A 76 3.53 -10.48 9.48
C VAL A 76 4.67 -11.34 8.93
N THR A 77 4.83 -11.41 7.60
CA THR A 77 5.87 -12.22 6.96
C THR A 77 7.24 -11.56 7.05
N ILE A 78 7.32 -10.24 6.86
CA ILE A 78 8.58 -9.49 6.87
C ILE A 78 8.58 -8.58 8.11
N PRO A 79 9.61 -8.61 8.96
CA PRO A 79 9.68 -7.70 10.10
C PRO A 79 9.88 -6.26 9.64
N HIS A 80 8.95 -5.38 10.02
CA HIS A 80 8.99 -3.94 9.71
C HIS A 80 9.06 -3.11 11.00
N PRO A 81 9.52 -1.85 10.94
CA PRO A 81 9.37 -0.90 12.02
C PRO A 81 7.88 -0.69 12.37
N LEU A 82 7.54 -0.72 13.65
CA LEU A 82 6.14 -0.67 14.12
C LEU A 82 5.36 0.52 13.55
N TRP A 83 5.98 1.68 13.49
CA TRP A 83 5.35 2.90 12.97
C TRP A 83 4.97 2.74 11.48
N LEU A 84 5.83 2.11 10.67
CA LEU A 84 5.61 1.93 9.24
C LEU A 84 4.47 0.94 9.00
N SER A 85 4.43 -0.15 9.77
CA SER A 85 3.37 -1.14 9.75
C SER A 85 1.99 -0.55 10.06
N VAL A 86 1.91 0.31 11.09
CA VAL A 86 0.65 0.95 11.48
C VAL A 86 0.19 1.92 10.39
N VAL A 87 1.07 2.79 9.93
CA VAL A 87 0.74 3.80 8.91
C VAL A 87 0.38 3.13 7.58
N SER A 88 1.13 2.12 7.15
CA SER A 88 0.84 1.40 5.90
C SER A 88 -0.51 0.69 5.95
N THR A 89 -0.86 0.06 7.07
CA THR A 89 -2.16 -0.63 7.23
C THR A 89 -3.33 0.34 7.15
N ILE A 90 -3.19 1.50 7.81
CA ILE A 90 -4.24 2.53 7.85
C ILE A 90 -4.42 3.20 6.48
N VAL A 91 -3.37 3.30 5.65
CA VAL A 91 -3.42 4.07 4.40
C VAL A 91 -4.40 3.51 3.37
N PHE A 92 -4.59 2.20 3.30
CA PHE A 92 -5.36 1.59 2.21
C PHE A 92 -6.86 1.95 2.22
N LEU A 93 -7.51 1.85 3.38
CA LEU A 93 -8.95 2.10 3.51
C LEU A 93 -9.39 3.53 3.13
N PRO A 94 -8.79 4.61 3.69
CA PRO A 94 -9.19 5.98 3.38
C PRO A 94 -8.87 6.34 1.93
N PHE A 95 -7.71 5.93 1.40
CA PHE A 95 -7.35 6.26 0.02
C PHE A 95 -8.21 5.50 -1.00
N ALA A 96 -8.51 4.21 -0.77
CA ALA A 96 -9.47 3.49 -1.60
C ALA A 96 -10.85 4.14 -1.58
N TRP A 97 -11.34 4.52 -0.40
CA TRP A 97 -12.62 5.23 -0.28
C TRP A 97 -12.63 6.58 -1.00
N LEU A 98 -11.55 7.38 -0.90
CA LEU A 98 -11.39 8.63 -1.64
C LEU A 98 -11.44 8.40 -3.15
N GLY A 99 -10.78 7.35 -3.65
CA GLY A 99 -10.84 6.93 -5.05
C GLY A 99 -12.26 6.61 -5.50
N GLY A 100 -13.00 5.83 -4.70
CA GLY A 100 -14.39 5.51 -4.99
C GLY A 100 -15.32 6.73 -4.99
N LYS A 101 -15.08 7.69 -4.09
CA LYS A 101 -15.82 8.96 -4.05
C LYS A 101 -15.53 9.83 -5.27
N ALA A 102 -14.28 9.87 -5.74
CA ALA A 102 -13.90 10.58 -6.95
C ALA A 102 -14.61 10.00 -8.19
N ALA A 103 -14.71 8.67 -8.31
CA ALA A 103 -15.43 8.02 -9.40
C ALA A 103 -16.92 8.42 -9.44
N LYS A 104 -17.61 8.49 -8.29
CA LYS A 104 -19.03 8.88 -8.21
C LYS A 104 -19.27 10.30 -8.73
N ARG A 105 -18.35 11.24 -8.47
CA ARG A 105 -18.45 12.62 -8.96
C ARG A 105 -18.43 12.68 -10.48
N ASN A 106 -17.57 11.88 -11.13
CA ASN A 106 -17.46 11.87 -12.59
C ASN A 106 -18.68 11.24 -13.28
N THR A 107 -19.35 10.27 -12.66
CA THR A 107 -20.58 9.69 -13.24
C THR A 107 -21.79 10.65 -13.18
N ALA A 108 -21.80 11.62 -12.26
CA ALA A 108 -22.91 12.55 -12.07
C ALA A 108 -22.94 13.73 -13.06
N THR A 109 -21.90 13.91 -13.89
CA THR A 109 -21.75 15.08 -14.79
C THR A 109 -22.13 14.79 -16.25
N ILE A 110 -22.73 13.63 -16.56
CA ILE A 110 -23.06 13.23 -17.94
C ILE A 110 -24.58 13.29 -18.26
N TYR A 111 -25.34 14.17 -17.62
CA TYR A 111 -26.74 14.44 -17.99
C TYR A 111 -27.05 15.93 -17.95
#